data_AF-A0A095UWA0-F1
#
_entry.id   AF-A0A095UWA0-F1
#
_cell.length_a   1.000
_cell.length_b   1.000
_cell.length_c   1.000
_cell.angle_alpha   90.00
_cell.angle_beta   90.00
_cell.angle_gamma   90.00
#
_symmetry.space_group_name_H-M   'P 1'
#
loop_
_entity.id
_entity.type
_entity.pdbx_description
1 polymer ?
#
loop_
_entity_poly.entity_id
_entity_poly.type
_entity_poly.pdbx_seq_one_letter_code
_entity_poly.pdbx_strand_id
1 'polypeptide(L)' 'MKTRIIHAVAGTFILISVILSIYVNQNWLWFTGFVGLNLLQSSITKWCLMADILTKFGVKD' A
#
# COMPACT_ATOMS: atom_id res chain seq x y z
N MET A 1 -0.06 18.22 -0.52
CA MET A 1 -0.77 17.42 -1.57
C MET A 1 -0.38 15.93 -1.57
N LYS A 2 0.83 15.56 -1.10
CA LYS A 2 1.30 14.17 -1.03
C LYS A 2 0.37 13.15 -0.39
N THR A 3 -0.27 13.49 0.72
CA THR A 3 -1.14 12.56 1.48
C THR A 3 -2.35 12.07 0.70
N ARG A 4 -2.81 12.83 -0.31
CA ARG A 4 -3.91 12.43 -1.20
C ARG A 4 -3.43 11.43 -2.25
N ILE A 5 -2.25 11.68 -2.85
CA ILE A 5 -1.62 10.76 -3.81
C ILE A 5 -1.24 9.45 -3.12
N ILE A 6 -0.70 9.52 -1.91
CA ILE A 6 -0.34 8.34 -1.10
C ILE A 6 -1.57 7.48 -0.80
N HIS A 7 -2.68 8.07 -0.35
CA HIS A 7 -3.91 7.31 -0.09
C HIS A 7 -4.52 6.73 -1.37
N ALA A 8 -4.49 7.47 -2.48
CA ALA A 8 -5.01 6.98 -3.75
C ALA A 8 -4.19 5.78 -4.26
N VAL A 9 -2.85 5.91 -4.26
CA VAL A 9 -1.96 4.81 -4.68
C VAL A 9 -2.06 3.62 -3.72
N ALA A 10 -2.18 3.85 -2.41
CA ALA A 10 -2.37 2.78 -1.43
C ALA A 10 -3.66 1.99 -1.68
N GLY A 11 -4.77 2.69 -1.90
CA GLY A 11 -6.05 2.06 -2.22
C GLY A 11 -5.99 1.26 -3.52
N THR A 12 -5.39 1.81 -4.57
CA THR A 12 -5.23 1.12 -5.86
C THR A 12 -4.34 -0.12 -5.74
N PHE A 13 -3.25 -0.05 -4.97
CA PHE A 13 -2.34 -1.19 -4.78
C PHE A 13 -3.02 -2.34 -4.04
N ILE A 14 -3.86 -2.03 -3.04
CA ILE A 14 -4.66 -3.04 -2.33
C ILE A 14 -5.73 -3.64 -3.26
N LEU A 15 -6.45 -2.83 -4.04
CA LEU A 15 -7.45 -3.32 -4.99
C LEU A 15 -6.83 -4.26 -6.04
N ILE A 16 -5.69 -3.88 -6.61
CA ILE A 16 -4.94 -4.74 -7.55
C ILE A 16 -4.52 -6.03 -6.85
N SER A 17 -4.06 -5.93 -5.59
CA SER A 17 -3.63 -7.08 -4.81
C SER A 17 -4.77 -8.08 -4.58
N VAL A 18 -5.95 -7.58 -4.20
CA VAL A 18 -7.16 -8.39 -4.00
C VAL A 18 -7.62 -9.06 -5.29
N ILE A 19 -7.66 -8.33 -6.41
CA ILE A 19 -8.07 -8.89 -7.71
C ILE A 19 -7.16 -10.04 -8.11
N LEU A 20 -5.84 -9.87 -7.99
CA LEU A 20 -4.90 -10.92 -8.35
C LEU A 20 -4.98 -12.12 -7.39
N SER A 21 -5.36 -11.90 -6.12
CA SER A 21 -5.63 -13.00 -5.19
C SER A 21 -6.79 -13.89 -5.64
N ILE A 22 -7.81 -13.32 -6.28
CA ILE A 22 -8.96 -14.06 -6.78
C ILE A 22 -8.57 -14.84 -8.05
N TYR A 23 -7.75 -14.24 -8.92
CA TYR A 23 -7.36 -14.85 -10.20
C TYR A 23 -6.23 -15.88 -10.11
N VAL A 24 -5.32 -15.76 -9.14
CA VAL A 24 -4.14 -16.64 -9.03
C VAL A 24 -4.32 -17.69 -7.93
N ASN A 25 -4.48 -17.26 -6.67
CA ASN A 25 -4.59 -18.18 -5.54
C ASN A 25 -5.06 -17.44 -4.27
N GLN A 26 -6.00 -18.03 -3.52
CA GLN A 26 -6.53 -17.49 -2.25
C GLN A 26 -5.42 -17.20 -1.21
N ASN A 27 -4.30 -17.93 -1.27
CA ASN A 27 -3.14 -17.71 -0.38
C ASN A 27 -2.54 -16.29 -0.50
N TRP A 28 -2.81 -15.58 -1.60
CA TRP A 28 -2.36 -14.19 -1.78
C TRP A 28 -3.09 -13.20 -0.86
N LEU A 29 -4.23 -13.59 -0.27
CA LEU A 29 -4.90 -12.80 0.77
C LEU A 29 -4.04 -12.64 2.02
N TRP A 30 -3.21 -13.63 2.35
CA TRP A 30 -2.31 -13.54 3.51
C TRP A 30 -1.24 -12.48 3.29
N PHE A 31 -0.68 -12.43 2.07
CA PHE A 31 0.25 -11.38 1.66
C PHE A 31 -0.41 -10.00 1.60
N THR A 32 -1.62 -9.93 1.02
CA THR A 32 -2.42 -8.70 0.94
C THR A 32 -2.80 -8.18 2.33
N GLY A 33 -3.16 -9.08 3.25
CA GLY A 33 -3.46 -8.76 4.64
C GLY A 33 -2.23 -8.29 5.41
N PHE A 34 -1.07 -8.92 5.21
CA PHE A 34 0.19 -8.50 5.83
C PHE A 34 0.63 -7.11 5.35
N VAL A 35 0.50 -6.83 4.05
CA VAL A 35 0.74 -5.51 3.44
C VAL A 35 -0.27 -4.49 3.96
N GLY A 36 -1.55 -4.84 4.02
CA GLY A 36 -2.61 -3.99 4.54
C GLY A 36 -2.44 -3.64 6.03
N LEU A 37 -1.98 -4.59 6.84
CA LEU A 37 -1.72 -4.39 8.26
C LEU A 37 -0.50 -3.49 8.50
N ASN A 38 0.55 -3.63 7.68
CA ASN A 38 1.67 -2.68 7.64
C ASN A 38 1.22 -1.27 7.26
N LEU A 39 0.31 -1.15 6.28
CA LEU A 39 -0.30 0.13 5.88
C LEU A 39 -1.18 0.74 6.98
N LEU A 40 -1.94 -0.07 7.71
CA LEU A 40 -2.74 0.38 8.85
C LEU A 40 -1.85 0.91 9.99
N GLN A 41 -0.80 0.17 10.33
CA GLN A 41 0.20 0.62 11.29
C GLN A 41 0.83 1.94 10.84
N SER A 42 1.20 2.03 9.57
CA SER A 42 1.79 3.20 8.93
C SER A 42 0.90 4.46 8.99
N SER A 43 -0.42 4.32 8.82
CA SER A 43 -1.40 5.40 8.99
C SER A 43 -1.53 5.88 10.44
N ILE A 44 -1.34 4.99 11.43
CA ILE A 44 -1.42 5.32 12.85
C ILE A 44 -0.11 5.96 13.34
N THR A 45 1.05 5.43 12.93
CA THR A 45 2.37 5.92 13.38
C THR A 45 2.87 7.13 12.56
N LYS A 46 2.12 7.59 11.55
CA LYS A 46 2.52 8.60 10.55
C LYS A 46 3.80 8.27 9.76
N TRP A 47 4.33 7.06 9.91
CA TRP A 47 5.54 6.60 9.24
C TRP A 47 5.13 5.90 7.96
N CYS A 48 4.99 6.67 6.88
CA CYS A 48 4.49 6.17 5.60
C CYS A 48 5.59 5.44 4.82
N LEU A 49 5.64 4.10 4.92
CA LEU A 49 6.60 3.28 4.18
C LEU A 49 6.47 3.47 2.66
N MET A 50 5.25 3.76 2.19
CA MET A 50 5.02 4.12 0.80
C MET A 50 5.50 5.53 0.45
N ALA A 51 5.45 6.49 1.39
CA ALA A 51 6.08 7.80 1.19
C ALA A 51 7.60 7.69 1.19
N ASP A 52 8.18 6.78 1.98
CA ASP A 52 9.61 6.46 1.95
C ASP A 52 9.98 5.86 0.60
N ILE A 53 9.21 4.88 0.10
CA ILE A 53 9.38 4.31 -1.25
C ILE A 53 9.23 5.37 -2.34
N LEU A 54 8.21 6.24 -2.29
CA LEU A 54 8.04 7.31 -3.29
C LEU A 54 9.16 8.36 -3.19
N THR A 55 9.63 8.69 -1.98
CA THR A 55 10.80 9.54 -1.76
C THR A 55 12.06 8.89 -2.33
N LYS A 56 12.20 7.57 -2.18
CA LYS A 56 13.31 6.76 -2.70
C LYS A 56 13.25 6.58 -4.23
N PHE A 57 12.04 6.60 -4.81
CA PHE A 57 11.79 6.66 -6.24
C PHE A 57 11.89 8.09 -6.82
N GLY A 58 12.30 9.07 -6.02
CA GLY A 58 12.61 10.41 -6.50
C GLY A 58 11.42 11.37 -6.59
N VAL A 59 10.25 10.99 -6.09
CA VAL A 59 9.11 11.90 -5.94
C VAL A 59 9.35 12.77 -4.72
N LYS A 60 10.10 13.87 -4.93
CA LYS A 60 10.26 14.98 -3.99
C LYS A 60 9.02 15.87 -3.97
N ASP A 61 8.99 16.78 -2.99
CA ASP A 61 7.79 17.32 -2.34
C ASP A 61 6.63 17.83 -3.20
#